data_AF-A0A838F698-F1
#
_entry.id   AF-A0A838F698-F1
#
_cell.length_a   1.000
_cell.length_b   1.000
_cell.length_c   1.000
_cell.angle_alpha   90.00
_cell.angle_beta   90.00
_cell.angle_gamma   90.00
#
_symmetry.space_group_name_H-M   'P 1'
#
loop_
_entity.id
_entity.type
_entity.pdbx_description
1 polymer ?
#
loop_
_entity_poly.entity_id
_entity_poly.type
_entity_poly.pdbx_seq_one_letter_code
_entity_poly.pdbx_strand_id
1 'polypeptide(L)'
;TILPLYQWGFDSGKDEMQDIQWHPNSVDIYYTKWKNGLYKVNVNEKKEILIKEGCDSKAYEVISISADGTKMITERVNSYVENANTAIQTYVQNSRIYIMNIDGSDEHEIVLPLN
;
A
#
# COMPACT_ATOMS: atom_id res chain seq x y z
N THR A 1 39.41 12.32 19.28
CA THR A 1 38.16 12.80 18.64
C THR A 1 37.74 11.78 17.64
N ILE A 2 36.65 11.04 17.90
CA ILE A 2 36.10 10.06 16.96
C ILE A 2 35.10 10.84 16.10
N LEU A 3 35.29 10.82 14.78
CA LEU A 3 34.34 11.39 13.83
C LEU A 3 33.15 10.42 13.72
N PRO A 4 31.90 10.92 13.64
CA PRO A 4 30.74 10.04 13.49
C PRO A 4 30.82 9.29 12.16
N LEU A 5 30.53 8.00 12.21
CA LEU A 5 30.28 7.17 11.03
C LEU A 5 29.11 7.77 10.26
N TYR A 6 29.30 7.96 8.96
CA TYR A 6 28.29 8.45 8.02
C TYR A 6 27.05 7.55 8.14
N GLN A 7 25.97 8.08 8.72
CA GLN A 7 24.66 7.45 8.64
C GLN A 7 24.25 7.54 7.18
N TRP A 8 24.26 6.40 6.48
CA TRP A 8 23.41 6.24 5.31
C TRP A 8 22.02 6.68 5.76
N GLY A 9 21.47 7.71 5.12
CA GLY A 9 20.08 8.07 5.35
C GLY A 9 19.26 6.81 5.11
N PHE A 10 18.71 6.25 6.19
CA PHE A 10 17.70 5.21 6.07
C PHE A 10 16.50 5.91 5.47
N ASP A 11 16.50 5.99 4.13
CA ASP A 11 15.27 6.23 3.42
C ASP A 11 14.32 5.13 3.88
N SER A 12 13.18 5.52 4.42
CA SER A 12 12.34 4.62 5.24
C SER A 12 11.76 3.44 4.45
N GLY A 13 12.11 3.29 3.17
CA GLY A 13 11.48 2.43 2.18
C GLY A 13 10.08 2.89 1.80
N LYS A 14 9.54 3.91 2.48
CA LYS A 14 8.14 4.33 2.34
C LYS A 14 7.83 5.03 1.02
N ASP A 15 8.85 5.43 0.27
CA ASP A 15 8.69 6.04 -1.05
C ASP A 15 9.00 5.07 -2.21
N GLU A 16 9.30 3.80 -1.90
CA GLU A 16 9.52 2.78 -2.91
C GLU A 16 8.20 2.43 -3.61
N MET A 17 8.15 2.64 -4.93
CA MET A 17 7.02 2.24 -5.76
C MET A 17 6.97 0.71 -5.89
N GLN A 18 5.81 0.14 -5.61
CA GLN A 18 5.50 -1.27 -5.67
C GLN A 18 4.23 -1.49 -6.52
N ASP A 19 4.09 -2.72 -7.02
CA ASP A 19 2.98 -3.21 -7.85
C ASP A 19 2.27 -2.17 -8.74
N ILE A 20 2.84 -1.96 -9.93
CA ILE A 20 2.39 -0.95 -10.89
C ILE A 20 1.33 -1.57 -11.82
N GLN A 21 0.18 -0.91 -11.93
CA GLN A 21 -0.94 -1.33 -12.77
C GLN A 21 -1.38 -0.20 -13.71
N TRP A 22 -1.58 -0.54 -14.98
CA TRP A 22 -2.17 0.37 -15.96
C TRP A 22 -3.69 0.39 -15.81
N HIS A 23 -4.26 1.59 -15.83
CA HIS A 23 -5.70 1.75 -15.96
C HIS A 23 -6.14 1.47 -17.41
N PRO A 24 -7.33 0.89 -17.65
CA PRO A 24 -7.85 0.62 -19.00
C PRO A 24 -7.92 1.85 -19.93
N ASN A 25 -7.94 3.06 -19.37
CA ASN A 25 -7.91 4.31 -20.17
C ASN A 25 -6.54 4.61 -20.81
N SER A 26 -5.50 3.82 -20.51
CA SER A 26 -4.14 3.95 -21.06
C SER A 26 -3.43 5.28 -20.74
N VAL A 27 -3.93 6.07 -19.80
CA VAL A 27 -3.33 7.35 -19.39
C VAL A 27 -3.00 7.37 -17.90
N ASP A 28 -3.79 6.67 -17.09
CA ASP A 28 -3.57 6.58 -15.66
C ASP A 28 -2.80 5.32 -15.27
N ILE A 29 -1.84 5.48 -14.37
CA ILE A 29 -1.07 4.38 -13.76
C ILE A 29 -1.34 4.44 -12.25
N TYR A 30 -1.62 3.28 -11.67
CA TYR A 30 -1.82 3.10 -10.24
C TYR A 30 -0.68 2.26 -9.68
N TYR A 31 -0.27 2.52 -8.44
CA TYR A 31 0.79 1.79 -7.78
C TYR A 31 0.69 1.95 -6.27
N THR A 32 1.39 1.08 -5.56
CA THR A 32 1.51 1.15 -4.11
C THR A 32 2.86 1.77 -3.73
N LYS A 33 2.93 2.36 -2.54
CA LYS A 33 4.20 2.72 -1.89
C LYS A 33 4.21 2.08 -0.51
N TRP A 34 5.28 1.35 -0.18
CA TRP A 34 5.31 0.52 1.03
C TRP A 34 4.95 1.30 2.29
N LYS A 35 3.88 0.89 2.99
CA LYS A 35 3.34 1.57 4.19
C LYS A 35 2.91 3.03 4.04
N ASN A 36 3.04 3.62 2.85
CA ASN A 36 2.67 5.02 2.59
C ASN A 36 1.28 5.11 1.96
N GLY A 37 0.97 4.24 1.00
CA GLY A 37 -0.39 4.15 0.48
C GLY A 37 -0.51 3.71 -0.97
N LEU A 38 -1.68 4.00 -1.53
CA LEU A 38 -2.02 3.80 -2.93
C LEU A 38 -2.01 5.13 -3.67
N TYR A 39 -1.40 5.15 -4.83
CA TYR A 39 -1.19 6.34 -5.64
C TYR A 39 -1.67 6.15 -7.07
N LYS A 40 -1.93 7.28 -7.71
CA LYS A 40 -2.23 7.41 -9.13
C LYS A 40 -1.32 8.47 -9.73
N VAL A 41 -0.81 8.22 -10.93
CA VAL A 41 -0.19 9.24 -11.78
C VAL A 41 -0.85 9.25 -13.15
N ASN A 42 -1.10 10.44 -13.68
CA ASN A 42 -1.49 10.62 -15.07
C ASN A 42 -0.24 10.89 -15.92
N VAL A 43 0.00 10.11 -16.97
CA VAL A 43 1.26 10.19 -17.75
C VAL A 43 1.42 11.51 -18.51
N ASN A 44 0.32 12.21 -18.80
CA ASN A 44 0.35 13.50 -19.49
C ASN A 44 0.59 14.65 -18.49
N GLU A 45 -0.12 14.63 -17.36
CA GLU A 45 -0.03 15.68 -16.35
C GLU A 45 1.20 15.54 -15.44
N LYS A 46 1.77 14.33 -15.35
CA LYS A 46 2.92 13.99 -14.50
C LYS A 46 2.69 14.33 -13.02
N LYS A 47 1.43 14.35 -12.61
CA LYS A 47 1.03 14.65 -11.24
C LYS A 47 0.68 13.36 -10.51
N GLU A 48 1.42 13.08 -9.45
CA GLU A 48 1.09 12.02 -8.49
C GLU A 48 -0.04 12.49 -7.56
N ILE A 49 -1.00 11.62 -7.33
CA ILE A 49 -2.15 11.83 -6.46
C ILE A 49 -2.23 10.62 -5.52
N LEU A 50 -2.24 10.89 -4.22
CA LEU A 50 -2.55 9.87 -3.22
C LEU A 50 -4.05 9.57 -3.25
N ILE A 51 -4.41 8.31 -3.51
CA ILE A 51 -5.82 7.87 -3.54
C ILE A 51 -6.24 7.22 -2.21
N LYS A 52 -5.28 6.63 -1.48
CA LYS A 52 -5.57 5.97 -0.20
C LYS A 52 -4.36 5.93 0.72
N GLU A 53 -4.49 6.55 1.89
CA GLU A 53 -3.46 6.60 2.94
C GLU A 53 -3.19 5.21 3.56
N GLY A 54 -1.91 4.84 3.60
CA GLY A 54 -1.34 3.75 4.39
C GLY A 54 -0.69 4.26 5.68
N CYS A 55 -0.19 3.33 6.50
CA CYS A 55 0.69 3.62 7.64
C CYS A 55 1.46 2.37 8.08
N ASP A 56 2.29 2.48 9.12
CA ASP A 56 3.12 1.36 9.62
C ASP A 56 2.31 0.14 10.08
N SER A 57 1.04 0.32 10.44
CA SER A 57 0.11 -0.74 10.84
C SER A 57 -0.89 -1.14 9.74
N LYS A 58 -0.87 -0.49 8.57
CA LYS A 58 -1.80 -0.73 7.47
C LYS A 58 -1.13 -0.40 6.13
N ALA A 59 -0.69 -1.43 5.41
CA ALA A 59 -0.11 -1.30 4.09
C ALA A 59 -1.07 -1.85 3.02
N TYR A 60 -1.04 -1.25 1.83
CA TYR A 60 -1.62 -1.84 0.63
C TYR A 60 -0.44 -2.30 -0.23
N GLU A 61 -0.33 -3.60 -0.52
CA GLU A 61 0.89 -4.16 -1.11
C GLU A 61 0.71 -4.48 -2.59
N VAL A 62 -0.43 -5.09 -2.94
CA VAL A 62 -0.75 -5.54 -4.30
C VAL A 62 -2.13 -5.01 -4.70
N ILE A 63 -2.31 -4.66 -5.96
CA ILE A 63 -3.51 -4.10 -6.56
C ILE A 63 -3.84 -4.77 -7.90
N SER A 64 -5.12 -4.79 -8.25
CA SER A 64 -5.59 -5.15 -9.58
C SER A 64 -6.82 -4.33 -9.94
N ILE A 65 -6.90 -3.84 -11.18
CA ILE A 65 -7.94 -2.93 -11.65
C ILE A 65 -8.97 -3.72 -12.47
N SER A 66 -10.26 -3.45 -12.27
CA SER A 66 -11.33 -4.05 -13.05
C SER A 66 -11.21 -3.67 -14.54
N ALA A 67 -11.72 -4.53 -15.43
CA ALA A 67 -11.64 -4.30 -16.87
C ALA A 67 -12.34 -3.00 -17.33
N ASP A 68 -13.36 -2.55 -16.61
CA ASP A 68 -14.06 -1.28 -16.87
C ASP A 68 -13.40 -0.06 -16.19
N GLY A 69 -12.35 -0.28 -15.39
CA GLY A 69 -11.62 0.76 -14.68
C GLY A 69 -12.35 1.39 -13.51
N THR A 70 -13.52 0.88 -13.11
CA THR A 70 -14.33 1.53 -12.05
C THR A 70 -13.93 1.09 -10.64
N LYS A 71 -13.29 -0.07 -10.50
CA LYS A 71 -12.96 -0.68 -9.21
C LYS A 71 -11.53 -1.23 -9.19
N MET A 72 -11.03 -1.40 -7.97
CA MET A 72 -9.77 -2.03 -7.68
C MET A 72 -9.95 -3.06 -6.57
N ILE A 73 -9.26 -4.19 -6.69
CA ILE A 73 -9.01 -5.08 -5.55
C ILE A 73 -7.57 -4.87 -5.06
N THR A 74 -7.35 -5.05 -3.77
CA THR A 74 -6.02 -4.91 -3.16
C THR A 74 -5.80 -5.90 -2.03
N GLU A 75 -4.56 -6.34 -1.86
CA GLU A 75 -4.11 -6.91 -0.59
C GLU A 75 -3.82 -5.77 0.38
N ARG A 76 -4.53 -5.79 1.52
CA ARG A 76 -4.23 -4.93 2.65
C ARG A 76 -3.64 -5.76 3.79
N VAL A 77 -2.45 -5.38 4.23
CA VAL A 77 -1.73 -6.00 5.34
C VAL A 77 -1.87 -5.12 6.58
N ASN A 78 -2.61 -5.61 7.56
CA ASN A 78 -2.69 -4.99 8.87
C ASN A 78 -1.62 -5.58 9.78
N SER A 79 -0.78 -4.73 10.37
CA SER A 79 0.37 -5.15 11.18
C SER A 79 0.29 -4.58 12.59
N TYR A 80 0.65 -5.39 13.59
CA TYR A 80 0.72 -4.96 14.98
C TYR A 80 1.72 -5.81 15.78
N VAL A 81 2.12 -5.32 16.95
CA VAL A 81 3.02 -6.03 17.87
C VAL A 81 2.22 -6.59 19.03
N GLU A 82 2.23 -7.91 19.18
CA GLU A 82 1.71 -8.58 20.38
C GLU A 82 2.79 -8.60 21.47
N ASN A 83 2.34 -8.56 22.73
CA ASN A 83 3.21 -8.62 23.90
C ASN A 83 4.30 -7.52 23.94
N ALA A 84 3.96 -6.31 23.48
CA ALA A 84 4.89 -5.17 23.34
C ALA A 84 5.68 -4.83 24.62
N ASN A 85 5.14 -5.16 25.80
CA ASN A 85 5.76 -4.90 27.10
C ASN A 85 6.52 -6.09 27.70
N THR A 86 6.83 -7.10 26.90
CA THR A 86 7.54 -8.30 27.35
C THR A 86 8.88 -8.47 26.64
N ALA A 87 9.73 -9.36 27.17
CA ALA A 87 11.04 -9.66 26.59
C ALA A 87 10.95 -10.30 25.19
N ILE A 88 9.80 -10.90 24.84
CA ILE A 88 9.55 -11.53 23.55
C ILE A 88 8.35 -10.84 22.91
N GLN A 89 8.62 -10.04 21.89
CA GLN A 89 7.60 -9.38 21.09
C GLN A 89 7.32 -10.20 19.84
N THR A 90 6.05 -10.30 19.46
CA THR A 90 5.64 -10.99 18.23
C THR A 90 5.10 -9.96 17.25
N TYR A 91 5.71 -9.87 16.07
CA TYR A 91 5.19 -9.05 14.98
C TYR A 91 4.17 -9.87 14.19
N VAL A 92 2.92 -9.40 14.17
CA VAL A 92 1.82 -10.07 13.47
C VAL A 92 1.44 -9.28 12.25
N GLN A 93 1.25 -9.99 11.13
CA GLN A 93 0.76 -9.44 9.87
C GLN A 93 -0.47 -10.24 9.42
N ASN A 94 -1.56 -9.52 9.17
CA ASN A 94 -2.81 -10.10 8.69
C ASN A 94 -3.11 -9.56 7.29
N SER A 95 -2.90 -10.41 6.28
CA SER A 95 -3.29 -10.13 4.90
C SER A 95 -4.78 -10.41 4.68
N ARG A 96 -5.46 -9.49 4.02
CA ARG A 96 -6.86 -9.62 3.60
C ARG A 96 -7.05 -8.95 2.23
N ILE A 97 -8.06 -9.40 1.51
CA ILE A 97 -8.42 -8.84 0.19
C ILE A 97 -9.51 -7.79 0.41
N TYR A 98 -9.32 -6.60 -0.16
CA TYR A 98 -10.31 -5.53 -0.16
C TYR A 98 -10.69 -5.18 -1.60
N ILE A 99 -11.92 -4.71 -1.77
CA ILE A 99 -12.40 -4.06 -3.00
C ILE A 99 -12.75 -2.61 -2.69
N MET A 100 -12.47 -1.71 -3.61
CA MET A 100 -12.80 -0.29 -3.51
C MET A 100 -13.11 0.30 -4.89
N ASN A 101 -13.72 1.49 -4.92
CA ASN A 101 -13.78 2.29 -6.14
C ASN A 101 -12.37 2.73 -6.55
N ILE A 102 -12.18 3.03 -7.84
CA ILE A 102 -10.87 3.38 -8.38
C ILE A 102 -10.25 4.66 -7.79
N ASP A 103 -11.05 5.48 -7.11
CA ASP A 103 -10.62 6.68 -6.38
C ASP A 103 -10.24 6.40 -4.90
N GLY A 104 -10.28 5.14 -4.47
CA GLY A 104 -9.99 4.71 -3.09
C GLY A 104 -11.18 4.78 -2.14
N SER A 105 -12.34 5.26 -2.59
CA SER A 105 -13.57 5.30 -1.80
C SER A 105 -14.24 3.93 -1.70
N ASP A 106 -15.18 3.79 -0.76
CA ASP A 106 -16.04 2.61 -0.63
C ASP A 106 -15.26 1.28 -0.50
N GLU A 107 -14.26 1.27 0.39
CA GLU A 107 -13.42 0.11 0.67
C GLU A 107 -14.17 -0.91 1.53
N HIS A 108 -14.24 -2.16 1.06
CA HIS A 108 -14.86 -3.29 1.76
C HIS A 108 -13.99 -4.53 1.70
N GLU A 109 -13.97 -5.31 2.77
CA GLU A 109 -13.27 -6.60 2.80
C GLU A 109 -14.03 -7.63 1.95
N ILE A 110 -13.31 -8.37 1.10
CA ILE A 110 -13.85 -9.56 0.44
C ILE A 110 -13.67 -10.74 1.41
N VAL A 111 -14.77 -11.19 1.99
CA VAL A 111 -14.81 -12.40 2.82
C VAL A 111 -15.07 -13.61 1.92
N LEU A 112 -14.08 -14.50 1.82
CA LEU A 112 -14.24 -15.76 1.11
C LEU A 112 -15.01 -16.75 1.99
N PRO A 113 -15.96 -17.52 1.43
CA PRO A 113 -16.67 -18.53 2.19
C PRO A 113 -15.67 -19.57 2.73
N LEU A 114 -15.87 -19.97 3.99
CA LEU A 114 -15.17 -21.13 4.56
C LEU A 114 -15.82 -22.39 3.96
N ASN A 115 -15.03 -23.17 3.24
CA ASN A 115 -15.43 -24.50 2.76
C ASN A 115 -15.50 -25.50 3.91
#